data_AF-A0A936PSK8-F1
#
_entry.id   AF-A0A936PSK8-F1
#
_cell.length_a   1.000
_cell.length_b   1.000
_cell.length_c   1.000
_cell.angle_alpha   90.00
_cell.angle_beta   90.00
_cell.angle_gamma   90.00
#
_symmetry.space_group_name_H-M   'P 1'
#
loop_
_entity.id
_entity.type
_entity.pdbx_description
1 polymer ?
#
loop_
_entity_poly.entity_id
_entity_poly.type
_entity_poly.pdbx_seq_one_letter_code
_entity_poly.pdbx_strand_id
1 'polypeptide(L)'
;MTQRTLNMLALVMPMAMIFGCGDKDEPTDSAVDSGEVEGDADTDADSDADTDADTDADSDADADADADADADSDADSDADGDADVDATIGDVQRGVYPVDTMVTITGYATHNGGSAFFFLNDGTAGPYTGVYVYHGSGIVPDPAVLQGDEVQVTGLVTEYSGDGGDTVTEVIPDELTDIVVLSNGNPLPEPTTLTLAELADPGTAEAYEGSLIRVDGVTVTNTDRGFGEFVVDDSLVVDDLIASYTSVLGVGDTFTGLVGMLHYSFGEYKLSPRYDADFEGYVEYTVPCPGDLCLDDLVAGDLIVTEIMYNPAAGNDDYCEWVELYNNTAGSVDINGLVIYDDNSNTGSIGVSTIVASGGYVVIGKSTEADWTTNCVTDGFVPSAFYGSNPALGNNGDQVILDWDTDTADNIFAAPAYIKDQTSAGYSWQLDSASVDVTLGADITYWCEAVTQINTSTDYGTPGAANDTCF
;
A
#
# COMPACT_ATOMS: atom_id res chain seq x y z
N MET A 1 5.47 27.79 0.08
CA MET A 1 6.45 26.76 -0.32
C MET A 1 7.38 26.51 0.86
N THR A 2 6.88 25.77 1.82
CA THR A 2 7.67 25.22 2.92
C THR A 2 8.08 23.85 2.42
N GLN A 3 9.34 23.67 2.04
CA GLN A 3 9.85 22.37 1.61
C GLN A 3 9.70 21.41 2.79
N ARG A 4 8.68 20.53 2.77
CA ARG A 4 8.55 19.45 3.75
C ARG A 4 9.78 18.57 3.58
N THR A 5 10.67 18.61 4.55
CA THR A 5 11.81 17.69 4.61
C THR A 5 11.25 16.30 4.90
N LEU A 6 11.42 15.35 3.97
CA LEU A 6 11.22 13.92 4.24
C LEU A 6 12.02 13.59 5.52
N ASN A 7 11.37 12.92 6.47
CA ASN A 7 11.98 12.54 7.73
C ASN A 7 11.64 11.07 7.95
N MET A 8 12.42 10.19 7.33
CA MET A 8 12.20 8.74 7.37
C MET A 8 12.41 8.14 8.76
N LEU A 9 11.49 7.29 9.19
CA LEU A 9 11.60 6.47 10.38
C LEU A 9 11.90 5.03 9.96
N ALA A 10 13.13 4.55 10.19
CA ALA A 10 13.48 3.15 9.98
C ALA A 10 12.77 2.27 11.02
N LEU A 11 11.64 1.66 10.64
CA LEU A 11 10.91 0.72 11.49
C LEU A 11 11.05 -0.69 10.91
N VAL A 12 11.85 -1.53 11.58
CA VAL A 12 12.03 -2.94 11.24
C VAL A 12 10.81 -3.72 11.74
N MET A 13 10.00 -4.27 10.82
CA MET A 13 8.85 -5.13 11.17
C MET A 13 9.22 -6.61 10.94
N PRO A 14 9.06 -7.51 11.93
CA PRO A 14 9.31 -8.93 11.74
C PRO A 14 8.12 -9.62 11.08
N MET A 15 8.34 -10.23 9.92
CA MET A 15 7.39 -11.07 9.20
C MET A 15 7.07 -12.34 10.03
N ALA A 16 5.81 -12.49 10.47
CA ALA A 16 5.36 -13.63 11.26
C ALA A 16 4.74 -14.71 10.34
N MET A 17 5.39 -15.87 10.23
CA MET A 17 4.83 -17.05 9.58
C MET A 17 3.73 -17.69 10.45
N ILE A 18 2.54 -17.88 9.90
CA ILE A 18 1.46 -18.65 10.53
C ILE A 18 1.55 -20.11 10.05
N PHE A 19 2.00 -20.99 10.94
CA PHE A 19 1.78 -22.43 10.84
C PHE A 19 0.32 -22.74 11.21
N GLY A 20 -0.48 -23.15 10.24
CA GLY A 20 -1.84 -23.65 10.46
C GLY A 20 -1.88 -25.19 10.49
N CYS A 21 -2.07 -25.76 11.69
CA CYS A 21 -2.61 -27.11 11.87
C CYS A 21 -3.17 -27.26 13.29
N GLY A 22 -4.43 -27.71 13.42
CA GLY A 22 -5.03 -28.07 14.70
C GLY A 22 -6.55 -28.12 14.72
N ASP A 23 -7.10 -29.30 14.42
CA ASP A 23 -8.49 -29.73 14.62
C ASP A 23 -9.09 -29.31 15.97
N LYS A 24 -10.41 -29.06 15.98
CA LYS A 24 -11.28 -29.30 17.15
C LYS A 24 -12.71 -29.61 16.73
N ASP A 25 -13.24 -30.62 17.43
CA ASP A 25 -14.48 -31.36 17.21
C ASP A 25 -15.79 -30.55 17.31
N GLU A 26 -16.72 -30.95 16.45
CA GLU A 26 -18.20 -31.07 16.56
C GLU A 26 -18.79 -31.11 18.00
N PRO A 27 -20.07 -30.71 18.26
CA PRO A 27 -21.23 -31.44 17.71
C PRO A 27 -22.55 -30.67 17.51
N THR A 28 -23.45 -31.17 16.63
CA THR A 28 -24.68 -31.94 17.00
C THR A 28 -25.65 -32.11 15.82
N ASP A 29 -25.77 -33.36 15.38
CA ASP A 29 -26.98 -34.20 15.24
C ASP A 29 -28.31 -33.60 14.70
N SER A 30 -28.81 -34.15 13.58
CA SER A 30 -30.07 -34.94 13.59
C SER A 30 -30.50 -35.50 12.21
N ALA A 31 -30.63 -36.84 12.19
CA ALA A 31 -31.80 -37.62 11.75
C ALA A 31 -31.82 -38.38 10.39
N VAL A 32 -32.02 -39.73 10.56
CA VAL A 32 -32.70 -40.77 9.74
C VAL A 32 -32.07 -41.10 8.37
N ASP A 33 -31.86 -42.34 7.92
CA ASP A 33 -32.71 -43.54 7.93
C ASP A 33 -31.91 -44.82 7.54
N SER A 34 -32.46 -45.94 8.01
CA SER A 34 -32.13 -47.37 7.99
C SER A 34 -31.46 -48.04 6.77
N GLY A 35 -30.76 -49.15 7.04
CA GLY A 35 -30.49 -50.21 6.05
C GLY A 35 -29.35 -51.19 6.36
N GLU A 36 -29.69 -52.28 7.06
CA GLU A 36 -29.05 -53.61 7.26
C GLU A 36 -27.80 -54.02 6.42
N VAL A 37 -26.80 -54.68 7.04
CA VAL A 37 -26.62 -56.16 7.12
C VAL A 37 -25.26 -56.51 7.77
N GLU A 38 -25.34 -57.46 8.71
CA GLU A 38 -24.29 -58.16 9.48
C GLU A 38 -23.30 -59.00 8.64
N GLY A 39 -22.07 -59.16 9.14
CA GLY A 39 -21.08 -60.10 8.62
C GLY A 39 -19.84 -60.23 9.51
N ASP A 40 -19.97 -60.98 10.59
CA ASP A 40 -18.91 -61.48 11.48
C ASP A 40 -17.70 -62.06 10.72
N ALA A 41 -16.47 -61.79 11.20
CA ALA A 41 -15.67 -62.79 11.94
C ALA A 41 -14.20 -62.36 12.09
N ASP A 42 -13.76 -62.33 13.35
CA ASP A 42 -12.38 -62.22 13.81
C ASP A 42 -11.45 -63.33 13.28
N THR A 43 -10.16 -63.04 13.16
CA THR A 43 -9.10 -63.96 13.64
C THR A 43 -7.78 -63.23 13.83
N ASP A 44 -7.37 -63.18 15.09
CA ASP A 44 -6.06 -62.75 15.60
C ASP A 44 -4.92 -63.65 15.08
N ALA A 45 -3.71 -63.11 14.96
CA ALA A 45 -2.59 -63.46 15.87
C ALA A 45 -1.23 -63.10 15.26
N ASP A 46 -0.54 -62.19 15.94
CA ASP A 46 0.90 -61.97 15.85
C ASP A 46 1.68 -63.20 16.32
N SER A 47 2.87 -63.43 15.75
CA SER A 47 4.01 -63.96 16.51
C SER A 47 5.33 -63.72 15.78
N ASP A 48 6.15 -62.85 16.35
CA ASP A 48 7.59 -62.74 16.15
C ASP A 48 8.30 -64.00 16.63
N ALA A 49 9.42 -64.36 15.98
CA ALA A 49 10.52 -65.04 16.65
C ALA A 49 11.80 -65.01 15.80
N ASP A 50 12.82 -64.39 16.39
CA ASP A 50 14.21 -64.27 15.96
C ASP A 50 14.91 -65.60 15.71
N THR A 51 15.96 -65.58 14.88
CA THR A 51 17.03 -66.58 14.91
C THR A 51 18.40 -65.93 14.71
N ASP A 52 19.14 -65.89 15.81
CA ASP A 52 20.58 -65.60 15.90
C ASP A 52 21.41 -66.68 15.20
N ALA A 53 22.54 -66.28 14.60
CA ALA A 53 23.65 -67.20 14.31
C ALA A 53 24.98 -66.43 14.26
N ASP A 54 25.62 -66.34 15.42
CA ASP A 54 27.04 -66.02 15.58
C ASP A 54 27.91 -67.13 14.97
N THR A 55 29.00 -66.75 14.29
CA THR A 55 30.17 -67.63 14.15
C THR A 55 31.45 -66.81 14.27
N ASP A 56 32.11 -67.00 15.43
CA ASP A 56 33.48 -66.58 15.72
C ASP A 56 34.51 -67.36 14.90
N ALA A 57 35.53 -66.66 14.41
CA ALA A 57 36.78 -67.29 14.01
C ALA A 57 37.96 -66.33 14.25
N ASP A 58 38.50 -66.38 15.46
CA ASP A 58 39.83 -65.88 15.79
C ASP A 58 40.89 -66.79 15.15
N SER A 59 41.88 -66.18 14.49
CA SER A 59 43.17 -66.84 14.24
C SER A 59 44.30 -65.82 14.33
N ASP A 60 44.91 -65.76 15.51
CA ASP A 60 46.18 -65.10 15.77
C ASP A 60 47.31 -65.79 15.00
N ALA A 61 48.13 -65.00 14.31
CA ALA A 61 49.45 -65.39 13.87
C ALA A 61 50.40 -64.17 13.89
N ASP A 62 51.09 -64.00 15.02
CA ASP A 62 52.23 -63.11 15.15
C ASP A 62 53.41 -63.59 14.27
N ALA A 63 53.92 -62.71 13.42
CA ALA A 63 55.24 -62.82 12.83
C ALA A 63 55.85 -61.42 12.69
N ASP A 64 56.65 -61.04 13.68
CA ASP A 64 57.54 -59.88 13.62
C ASP A 64 58.57 -60.04 12.49
N ALA A 65 58.60 -59.07 11.58
CA ALA A 65 59.77 -58.78 10.75
C ALA A 65 59.81 -57.28 10.44
N ASP A 66 60.60 -56.56 11.23
CA ASP A 66 61.03 -55.19 10.96
C ASP A 66 61.79 -55.13 9.63
N ALA A 67 61.30 -54.30 8.69
CA ALA A 67 62.11 -53.69 7.66
C ALA A 67 61.47 -52.35 7.24
N ASP A 68 62.22 -51.29 7.50
CA ASP A 68 61.89 -49.89 7.28
C ASP A 68 61.57 -49.52 5.82
N ALA A 69 60.74 -48.47 5.73
CA ALA A 69 60.65 -47.48 4.65
C ALA A 69 59.96 -47.91 3.36
N ASP A 70 58.64 -47.80 3.36
CA ASP A 70 57.93 -47.29 2.20
C ASP A 70 57.11 -46.05 2.62
N ALA A 71 57.31 -44.98 1.88
CA ALA A 71 56.64 -43.72 2.06
C ALA A 71 55.20 -43.89 1.57
N ASP A 72 54.30 -44.21 2.49
CA ASP A 72 52.87 -44.00 2.28
C ASP A 72 52.63 -42.50 2.35
N SER A 73 52.71 -41.87 1.17
CA SER A 73 51.96 -40.66 0.89
C SER A 73 50.49 -41.02 0.73
N ASP A 74 49.91 -41.59 1.77
CA ASP A 74 48.47 -41.55 1.98
C ASP A 74 48.19 -40.15 2.50
N ALA A 75 48.26 -39.21 1.56
CA ALA A 75 47.35 -38.09 1.63
C ALA A 75 45.97 -38.71 1.50
N ASP A 76 45.40 -39.07 2.64
CA ASP A 76 43.96 -39.17 2.82
C ASP A 76 43.41 -37.79 2.45
N SER A 77 43.23 -37.58 1.15
CA SER A 77 42.29 -36.61 0.62
C SER A 77 40.91 -37.22 0.77
N ASP A 78 40.53 -37.49 2.01
CA ASP A 78 39.15 -37.40 2.45
C ASP A 78 38.84 -35.90 2.54
N ALA A 79 38.92 -35.25 1.38
CA ALA A 79 38.23 -34.01 1.14
C ALA A 79 36.77 -34.43 1.03
N ASP A 80 36.08 -34.41 2.17
CA ASP A 80 34.63 -34.33 2.19
C ASP A 80 34.25 -33.16 1.29
N GLY A 81 33.76 -33.52 0.10
CA GLY A 81 33.70 -32.67 -1.07
C GLY A 81 32.49 -31.75 -1.08
N ASP A 82 32.49 -30.75 -0.20
CA ASP A 82 31.77 -29.49 -0.38
C ASP A 82 32.80 -28.35 -0.44
N ALA A 83 33.69 -28.42 -1.42
CA ALA A 83 34.53 -27.27 -1.76
C ALA A 83 33.64 -26.26 -2.50
N ASP A 84 33.45 -25.10 -1.88
CA ASP A 84 32.86 -23.93 -2.51
C ASP A 84 33.62 -23.56 -3.79
N VAL A 85 32.91 -22.98 -4.77
CA VAL A 85 33.51 -22.55 -6.04
C VAL A 85 33.59 -21.04 -6.09
N ASP A 86 34.76 -20.51 -6.41
CA ASP A 86 34.94 -19.09 -6.74
C ASP A 86 34.05 -18.71 -7.94
N ALA A 87 33.09 -17.81 -7.70
CA ALA A 87 32.09 -17.37 -8.67
C ALA A 87 32.09 -15.85 -8.82
N THR A 88 31.54 -15.37 -9.94
CA THR A 88 31.20 -13.96 -10.09
C THR A 88 29.71 -13.75 -9.85
N ILE A 89 29.33 -12.57 -9.36
CA ILE A 89 27.91 -12.19 -9.16
C ILE A 89 27.12 -12.41 -10.46
N GLY A 90 27.67 -11.99 -11.60
CA GLY A 90 26.98 -12.16 -12.87
C GLY A 90 26.86 -13.62 -13.34
N ASP A 91 27.79 -14.50 -12.96
CA ASP A 91 27.66 -15.93 -13.28
C ASP A 91 26.55 -16.59 -12.46
N VAL A 92 26.41 -16.20 -11.19
CA VAL A 92 25.28 -16.62 -10.33
C VAL A 92 23.96 -16.15 -10.95
N GLN A 93 23.84 -14.86 -11.27
CA GLN A 93 22.64 -14.24 -11.87
C GLN A 93 22.30 -14.76 -13.27
N ARG A 94 23.26 -15.36 -14.00
CA ARG A 94 23.01 -15.98 -15.31
C ARG A 94 22.72 -17.48 -15.22
N GLY A 95 22.64 -18.03 -14.01
CA GLY A 95 22.42 -19.46 -13.78
C GLY A 95 23.57 -20.35 -14.26
N VAL A 96 24.81 -19.82 -14.27
CA VAL A 96 26.00 -20.63 -14.60
C VAL A 96 26.23 -21.70 -13.53
N TYR A 97 25.94 -21.35 -12.29
CA TYR A 97 25.93 -22.25 -11.14
C TYR A 97 24.49 -22.65 -10.84
N PRO A 98 24.15 -23.95 -10.85
CA PRO A 98 22.81 -24.42 -10.50
C PRO A 98 22.42 -24.04 -9.07
N VAL A 99 21.11 -24.00 -8.80
CA VAL A 99 20.56 -23.97 -7.44
C VAL A 99 21.18 -25.09 -6.59
N ASP A 100 21.35 -24.83 -5.30
CA ASP A 100 22.02 -25.68 -4.32
C ASP A 100 23.55 -25.80 -4.52
N THR A 101 24.16 -24.92 -5.32
CA THR A 101 25.62 -24.84 -5.44
C THR A 101 26.18 -23.88 -4.40
N MET A 102 27.18 -24.33 -3.63
CA MET A 102 27.97 -23.48 -2.74
C MET A 102 28.95 -22.63 -3.55
N VAL A 103 28.83 -21.31 -3.47
CA VAL A 103 29.68 -20.36 -4.21
C VAL A 103 30.33 -19.36 -3.26
N THR A 104 31.54 -18.93 -3.61
CA THR A 104 32.19 -17.77 -3.00
C THR A 104 32.17 -16.61 -3.99
N ILE A 105 31.42 -15.57 -3.67
CA ILE A 105 31.32 -14.33 -4.45
C ILE A 105 31.97 -13.16 -3.71
N THR A 106 32.37 -12.13 -4.42
CA THR A 106 32.86 -10.87 -3.85
C THR A 106 32.24 -9.69 -4.58
N GLY A 107 31.77 -8.70 -3.83
CA GLY A 107 31.17 -7.49 -4.38
C GLY A 107 31.10 -6.36 -3.37
N TYR A 108 30.57 -5.23 -3.81
CA TYR A 108 30.37 -4.03 -3.00
C TYR A 108 28.93 -3.95 -2.52
N ALA A 109 28.74 -3.75 -1.21
CA ALA A 109 27.42 -3.59 -0.61
C ALA A 109 26.76 -2.29 -1.08
N THR A 110 25.77 -2.39 -1.97
CA THR A 110 25.02 -1.22 -2.49
C THR A 110 23.99 -0.73 -1.49
N HIS A 111 23.47 -1.62 -0.65
CA HIS A 111 22.65 -1.29 0.50
C HIS A 111 22.60 -2.45 1.52
N ASN A 112 22.34 -2.14 2.78
CA ASN A 112 22.08 -3.12 3.85
C ASN A 112 20.63 -2.96 4.35
N GLY A 113 19.81 -4.01 4.22
CA GLY A 113 18.42 -4.08 4.69
C GLY A 113 18.26 -4.31 6.20
N GLY A 114 19.29 -4.06 6.99
CA GLY A 114 19.27 -4.17 8.45
C GLY A 114 19.72 -5.54 8.94
N SER A 115 18.78 -6.33 9.46
CA SER A 115 19.07 -7.57 10.20
C SER A 115 18.72 -8.85 9.46
N ALA A 116 18.56 -8.79 8.13
CA ALA A 116 18.10 -9.94 7.36
C ALA A 116 18.80 -10.09 5.99
N PHE A 117 19.15 -9.00 5.33
CA PHE A 117 19.71 -9.05 3.98
C PHE A 117 20.58 -7.83 3.66
N PHE A 118 21.36 -7.96 2.59
CA PHE A 118 22.00 -6.84 1.91
C PHE A 118 22.10 -7.14 0.41
N PHE A 119 22.36 -6.11 -0.40
CA PHE A 119 22.60 -6.25 -1.83
C PHE A 119 24.08 -6.09 -2.13
N LEU A 120 24.63 -6.96 -2.97
CA LEU A 120 25.99 -6.82 -3.51
C LEU A 120 25.94 -6.43 -4.98
N ASN A 121 26.93 -5.65 -5.41
CA ASN A 121 27.20 -5.38 -6.81
C ASN A 121 28.67 -5.67 -7.16
N ASP A 122 28.95 -6.10 -8.38
CA ASP A 122 30.32 -6.45 -8.83
C ASP A 122 31.28 -5.26 -9.03
N GLY A 123 30.82 -4.03 -8.76
CA GLY A 123 31.53 -2.77 -8.97
C GLY A 123 31.21 -2.09 -10.29
N THR A 124 30.32 -2.65 -11.10
CA THR A 124 29.95 -2.12 -12.41
C THR A 124 28.45 -1.88 -12.55
N ALA A 125 28.10 -0.99 -13.49
CA ALA A 125 26.71 -0.75 -13.89
C ALA A 125 26.36 -1.61 -15.10
N GLY A 126 25.14 -2.13 -15.15
CA GLY A 126 24.65 -2.96 -16.25
C GLY A 126 23.95 -4.23 -15.76
N PRO A 127 23.56 -5.10 -16.72
CA PRO A 127 22.82 -6.31 -16.40
C PRO A 127 23.71 -7.36 -15.72
N TYR A 128 23.10 -8.15 -14.82
CA TYR A 128 23.69 -9.24 -14.06
C TYR A 128 24.86 -8.78 -13.18
N THR A 129 24.74 -7.57 -12.61
CA THR A 129 25.81 -6.99 -11.77
C THR A 129 25.45 -6.98 -10.30
N GLY A 130 24.17 -7.12 -9.95
CA GLY A 130 23.65 -7.14 -8.58
C GLY A 130 23.25 -8.54 -8.13
N VAL A 131 23.23 -8.80 -6.83
CA VAL A 131 22.64 -10.00 -6.22
C VAL A 131 22.12 -9.69 -4.82
N TYR A 132 21.02 -10.35 -4.45
CA TYR A 132 20.48 -10.29 -3.11
C TYR A 132 21.14 -11.35 -2.22
N VAL A 133 21.63 -10.95 -1.05
CA VAL A 133 22.21 -11.85 -0.05
C VAL A 133 21.29 -11.88 1.16
N TYR A 134 20.66 -13.03 1.39
CA TYR A 134 19.78 -13.25 2.55
C TYR A 134 20.53 -14.01 3.62
N HIS A 135 20.69 -13.43 4.81
CA HIS A 135 21.46 -14.01 5.91
C HIS A 135 20.62 -14.31 7.16
N GLY A 136 19.29 -14.38 7.01
CA GLY A 136 18.36 -14.70 8.10
C GLY A 136 18.01 -13.52 9.00
N SER A 137 16.76 -13.49 9.46
CA SER A 137 16.23 -12.40 10.29
C SER A 137 16.71 -12.43 11.74
N GLY A 138 17.04 -11.25 12.27
CA GLY A 138 17.23 -11.03 13.71
C GLY A 138 18.68 -11.17 14.20
N ILE A 139 19.64 -11.36 13.28
CA ILE A 139 21.07 -11.41 13.59
C ILE A 139 21.83 -10.64 12.52
N VAL A 140 22.75 -9.77 12.93
CA VAL A 140 23.57 -8.93 12.04
C VAL A 140 24.99 -9.51 12.02
N PRO A 141 25.66 -9.58 10.86
CA PRO A 141 27.09 -9.90 10.80
C PRO A 141 27.92 -9.01 11.74
N ASP A 142 29.02 -9.54 12.30
CA ASP A 142 29.98 -8.77 13.09
C ASP A 142 31.38 -8.88 12.46
N PRO A 143 31.91 -7.81 11.82
CA PRO A 143 31.33 -6.47 11.73
C PRO A 143 30.09 -6.41 10.83
N ALA A 144 29.20 -5.45 11.12
CA ALA A 144 28.03 -5.21 10.28
C ALA A 144 28.45 -4.75 8.88
N VAL A 145 27.81 -5.28 7.85
CA VAL A 145 28.00 -4.84 6.46
C VAL A 145 27.43 -3.43 6.29
N LEU A 146 28.23 -2.49 5.80
CA LEU A 146 27.81 -1.12 5.53
C LEU A 146 27.83 -0.82 4.04
N GLN A 147 27.08 0.20 3.62
CA GLN A 147 27.10 0.66 2.24
C GLN A 147 28.53 1.04 1.82
N GLY A 148 28.98 0.50 0.68
CA GLY A 148 30.35 0.69 0.16
C GLY A 148 31.37 -0.31 0.71
N ASP A 149 31.01 -1.23 1.60
CA ASP A 149 31.90 -2.30 2.00
C ASP A 149 32.11 -3.29 0.85
N GLU A 150 33.35 -3.74 0.67
CA GLU A 150 33.66 -4.88 -0.20
C GLU A 150 33.54 -6.14 0.66
N VAL A 151 32.65 -7.03 0.28
CA VAL A 151 32.24 -8.19 1.06
C VAL A 151 32.47 -9.44 0.23
N GLN A 152 33.13 -10.43 0.81
CA GLN A 152 33.16 -11.79 0.33
C GLN A 152 32.07 -12.58 1.05
N VAL A 153 31.27 -13.33 0.29
CA VAL A 153 30.20 -14.18 0.81
C VAL A 153 30.40 -15.58 0.26
N THR A 154 30.51 -16.56 1.15
CA THR A 154 30.38 -17.98 0.81
C THR A 154 28.95 -18.40 1.16
N GLY A 155 28.19 -18.91 0.19
CA GLY A 155 26.80 -19.28 0.42
C GLY A 155 26.17 -20.08 -0.71
N LEU A 156 24.99 -20.63 -0.42
CA LEU A 156 24.21 -21.45 -1.33
C LEU A 156 23.45 -20.58 -2.33
N VAL A 157 23.59 -20.87 -3.62
CA VAL A 157 22.74 -20.28 -4.67
C VAL A 157 21.32 -20.82 -4.53
N THR A 158 20.36 -19.92 -4.33
CA THR A 158 18.94 -20.25 -4.11
C THR A 158 18.07 -19.46 -5.08
N GLU A 159 17.02 -20.10 -5.58
CA GLU A 159 15.93 -19.43 -6.31
C GLU A 159 14.71 -19.36 -5.39
N TYR A 160 14.45 -18.19 -4.83
CA TYR A 160 13.30 -17.98 -3.96
C TYR A 160 12.07 -17.63 -4.80
N SER A 161 11.14 -18.58 -4.94
CA SER A 161 9.84 -18.29 -5.55
C SER A 161 8.88 -17.80 -4.47
N GLY A 162 8.39 -16.57 -4.63
CA GLY A 162 7.08 -16.20 -4.09
C GLY A 162 5.95 -16.97 -4.81
N ASP A 163 4.70 -16.76 -4.41
CA ASP A 163 3.49 -17.42 -4.97
C ASP A 163 3.19 -17.12 -6.47
N GLY A 164 4.17 -16.66 -7.28
CA GLY A 164 4.00 -16.09 -8.62
C GLY A 164 4.74 -16.78 -9.78
N GLY A 165 5.61 -17.77 -9.53
CA GLY A 165 6.26 -18.56 -10.58
C GLY A 165 7.62 -18.04 -11.07
N ASP A 166 7.87 -16.73 -11.11
CA ASP A 166 9.25 -16.21 -11.20
C ASP A 166 9.91 -16.16 -9.81
N THR A 167 11.23 -16.15 -9.78
CA THR A 167 12.08 -16.37 -8.59
C THR A 167 13.07 -15.23 -8.41
N VAL A 168 13.51 -15.02 -7.17
CA VAL A 168 14.68 -14.19 -6.86
C VAL A 168 15.90 -15.08 -6.77
N THR A 169 16.98 -14.71 -7.46
CA THR A 169 18.30 -15.34 -7.27
C THR A 169 18.97 -14.77 -6.02
N GLU A 170 19.11 -15.61 -5.00
CA GLU A 170 19.72 -15.28 -3.71
C GLU A 170 21.01 -16.07 -3.48
N VAL A 171 21.92 -15.49 -2.69
CA VAL A 171 23.02 -16.24 -2.06
C VAL A 171 22.76 -16.27 -0.55
N ILE A 172 22.65 -17.47 0.01
CA ILE A 172 22.35 -17.69 1.43
C ILE A 172 23.60 -18.25 2.10
N PRO A 173 24.32 -17.47 2.93
CA PRO A 173 25.43 -17.99 3.72
C PRO A 173 24.91 -18.96 4.79
N ASP A 174 25.66 -20.05 5.02
CA ASP A 174 25.31 -21.06 6.03
C ASP A 174 25.49 -20.49 7.45
N GLU A 175 26.59 -19.76 7.67
CA GLU A 175 26.86 -19.05 8.92
C GLU A 175 27.27 -17.59 8.66
N LEU A 176 27.07 -16.73 9.66
CA LEU A 176 27.47 -15.32 9.54
C LEU A 176 28.98 -15.12 9.41
N THR A 177 29.78 -16.11 9.78
CA THR A 177 31.24 -16.10 9.56
C THR A 177 31.61 -16.22 8.09
N ASP A 178 30.70 -16.66 7.24
CA ASP A 178 30.88 -16.76 5.79
C ASP A 178 30.68 -15.43 5.08
N ILE A 179 30.33 -14.37 5.83
CA ILE A 179 30.26 -12.99 5.37
C ILE A 179 31.50 -12.26 5.90
N VAL A 180 32.45 -11.97 5.00
CA VAL A 180 33.73 -11.36 5.34
C VAL A 180 33.86 -9.99 4.69
N VAL A 181 33.89 -8.93 5.52
CA VAL A 181 34.19 -7.57 5.06
C VAL A 181 35.70 -7.45 4.78
N LEU A 182 36.05 -7.22 3.51
CA LEU A 182 37.43 -7.11 3.02
C LEU A 182 37.96 -5.68 3.09
N SER A 183 37.12 -4.71 2.70
CA SER A 183 37.46 -3.29 2.69
C SER A 183 36.21 -2.43 2.88
N ASN A 184 36.37 -1.17 3.28
CA ASN A 184 35.26 -0.29 3.68
C ASN A 184 35.26 1.01 2.86
N GLY A 185 34.06 1.57 2.62
CA GLY A 185 33.91 2.90 2.03
C GLY A 185 34.37 3.02 0.57
N ASN A 186 34.24 1.94 -0.19
CA ASN A 186 34.52 1.91 -1.62
C ASN A 186 33.46 2.69 -2.40
N PRO A 187 33.83 3.29 -3.56
CA PRO A 187 32.84 3.89 -4.44
C PRO A 187 31.90 2.82 -5.00
N LEU A 188 30.60 3.13 -5.02
CA LEU A 188 29.58 2.32 -5.68
C LEU A 188 29.44 2.72 -7.14
N PRO A 189 28.98 1.81 -8.03
CA PRO A 189 28.62 2.21 -9.39
C PRO A 189 27.47 3.22 -9.38
N GLU A 190 27.43 4.06 -10.42
CA GLU A 190 26.26 4.90 -10.68
C GLU A 190 25.03 4.03 -11.00
N PRO A 191 23.82 4.43 -10.58
CA PRO A 191 22.60 3.71 -10.92
C PRO A 191 22.43 3.50 -12.42
N THR A 192 21.96 2.32 -12.84
CA THR A 192 21.61 2.10 -14.24
C THR A 192 20.24 2.73 -14.52
N THR A 193 20.16 3.58 -15.55
CA THR A 193 18.88 4.20 -15.93
C THR A 193 18.08 3.27 -16.83
N LEU A 194 16.85 2.95 -16.44
CA LEU A 194 15.89 2.15 -17.19
C LEU A 194 14.57 2.90 -17.36
N THR A 195 13.89 2.65 -18.47
CA THR A 195 12.53 3.14 -18.71
C THR A 195 11.49 2.23 -18.05
N LEU A 196 10.30 2.76 -17.79
CA LEU A 196 9.16 1.97 -17.28
C LEU A 196 8.82 0.78 -18.19
N ALA A 197 8.98 0.94 -19.51
CA ALA A 197 8.73 -0.13 -20.48
C ALA A 197 9.77 -1.25 -20.42
N GLU A 198 11.02 -0.93 -20.08
CA GLU A 198 12.08 -1.94 -19.87
C GLU A 198 11.86 -2.68 -18.55
N LEU A 199 11.43 -1.98 -17.49
CA LEU A 199 11.09 -2.61 -16.21
C LEU A 199 9.82 -3.47 -16.28
N ALA A 200 8.90 -3.17 -17.21
CA ALA A 200 7.70 -3.97 -17.45
C ALA A 200 7.97 -5.25 -18.26
N ASP A 201 9.14 -5.40 -18.88
CA ASP A 201 9.55 -6.62 -19.59
C ASP A 201 10.29 -7.55 -18.61
N PRO A 202 9.72 -8.71 -18.22
CA PRO A 202 10.32 -9.55 -17.17
C PRO A 202 11.74 -10.01 -17.50
N GLY A 203 12.03 -10.33 -18.78
CA GLY A 203 13.37 -10.76 -19.17
C GLY A 203 14.42 -9.65 -19.07
N THR A 204 14.01 -8.40 -19.29
CA THR A 204 14.87 -7.23 -19.10
C THR A 204 15.02 -6.92 -17.61
N ALA A 205 13.92 -6.87 -16.85
CA ALA A 205 13.95 -6.58 -15.42
C ALA A 205 14.74 -7.62 -14.62
N GLU A 206 14.59 -8.91 -14.95
CA GLU A 206 15.37 -10.01 -14.38
C GLU A 206 16.87 -9.78 -14.48
N ALA A 207 17.32 -9.31 -15.65
CA ALA A 207 18.73 -9.03 -15.86
C ALA A 207 19.27 -7.90 -14.96
N TYR A 208 18.41 -7.17 -14.26
CA TYR A 208 18.80 -6.11 -13.34
C TYR A 208 18.37 -6.39 -11.90
N GLU A 209 17.93 -7.61 -11.59
CA GLU A 209 17.61 -7.99 -10.22
C GLU A 209 18.80 -7.73 -9.27
N GLY A 210 18.50 -7.24 -8.07
CA GLY A 210 19.49 -6.90 -7.07
C GLY A 210 20.39 -5.71 -7.43
N SER A 211 20.11 -5.02 -8.53
CA SER A 211 20.92 -3.90 -9.02
C SER A 211 20.31 -2.54 -8.67
N LEU A 212 21.15 -1.52 -8.59
CA LEU A 212 20.71 -0.15 -8.32
C LEU A 212 20.21 0.51 -9.61
N ILE A 213 18.91 0.79 -9.66
CA ILE A 213 18.21 1.31 -10.84
C ILE A 213 17.73 2.73 -10.60
N ARG A 214 17.72 3.53 -11.68
CA ARG A 214 17.13 4.86 -11.75
C ARG A 214 16.06 4.91 -12.85
N VAL A 215 14.91 5.49 -12.54
CA VAL A 215 13.85 5.80 -13.50
C VAL A 215 13.68 7.30 -13.59
N ASP A 216 13.70 7.83 -14.81
CA ASP A 216 13.55 9.27 -15.06
C ASP A 216 12.10 9.72 -15.02
N GLY A 217 11.83 10.83 -14.32
CA GLY A 217 10.61 11.63 -14.52
C GLY A 217 9.30 10.88 -14.30
N VAL A 218 8.99 10.51 -13.06
CA VAL A 218 7.78 9.73 -12.72
C VAL A 218 6.84 10.49 -11.79
N THR A 219 5.55 10.14 -11.85
CA THR A 219 4.48 10.74 -11.03
C THR A 219 3.83 9.69 -10.13
N VAL A 220 3.59 9.98 -8.86
CA VAL A 220 2.81 9.10 -7.97
C VAL A 220 1.36 9.06 -8.44
N THR A 221 0.81 7.87 -8.69
CA THR A 221 -0.59 7.70 -9.12
C THR A 221 -1.44 6.94 -8.11
N ASN A 222 -0.82 6.16 -7.22
CA ASN A 222 -1.50 5.55 -6.08
C ASN A 222 -0.55 5.54 -4.89
N THR A 223 -0.95 6.12 -3.76
CA THR A 223 -0.16 6.19 -2.52
C THR A 223 -0.33 4.97 -1.61
N ASP A 224 -1.35 4.14 -1.85
CA ASP A 224 -1.62 2.95 -1.06
C ASP A 224 -2.11 1.80 -1.95
N ARG A 225 -1.18 0.88 -2.26
CA ARG A 225 -1.49 -0.42 -2.86
C ARG A 225 -1.64 -1.52 -1.79
N GLY A 226 -1.60 -1.16 -0.51
CA GLY A 226 -1.42 -2.07 0.62
C GLY A 226 0.04 -2.34 0.91
N PHE A 227 0.31 -2.93 2.07
CA PHE A 227 1.65 -3.40 2.50
C PHE A 227 2.78 -2.35 2.48
N GLY A 228 2.46 -1.06 2.51
CA GLY A 228 3.49 -0.02 2.47
C GLY A 228 3.91 0.38 1.05
N GLU A 229 3.23 -0.11 0.01
CA GLU A 229 3.59 0.11 -1.39
C GLU A 229 2.85 1.30 -2.03
N PHE A 230 3.53 1.97 -2.96
CA PHE A 230 2.91 2.98 -3.84
C PHE A 230 3.22 2.71 -5.31
N VAL A 231 2.49 3.36 -6.20
CA VAL A 231 2.61 3.20 -7.66
C VAL A 231 2.94 4.53 -8.30
N VAL A 232 3.87 4.49 -9.25
CA VAL A 232 4.19 5.62 -10.14
C VAL A 232 3.79 5.32 -11.59
N ASP A 233 3.24 6.35 -12.24
CA ASP A 233 2.74 6.34 -13.63
C ASP A 233 1.88 5.11 -13.98
N ASP A 234 1.06 4.66 -13.02
CA ASP A 234 0.17 3.50 -13.12
C ASP A 234 0.87 2.18 -13.50
N SER A 235 2.19 2.10 -13.34
CA SER A 235 2.98 0.99 -13.89
C SER A 235 4.01 0.43 -12.93
N LEU A 236 4.86 1.27 -12.32
CA LEU A 236 5.95 0.77 -11.49
C LEU A 236 5.54 0.81 -10.03
N VAL A 237 5.67 -0.34 -9.38
CA VAL A 237 5.53 -0.46 -7.92
C VAL A 237 6.82 -0.06 -7.26
N VAL A 238 6.67 0.71 -6.20
CA VAL A 238 7.75 1.06 -5.30
C VAL A 238 7.42 0.41 -3.94
N ASP A 239 8.40 -0.29 -3.39
CA ASP A 239 8.27 -1.19 -2.23
C ASP A 239 9.13 -0.69 -1.05
N ASP A 240 8.59 -0.82 0.17
CA ASP A 240 9.21 -0.34 1.40
C ASP A 240 10.13 -1.36 2.05
N LEU A 241 10.48 -2.43 1.32
CA LEU A 241 11.48 -3.46 1.67
C LEU A 241 12.70 -2.88 2.38
N ILE A 242 13.20 -1.73 1.92
CA ILE A 242 14.36 -1.05 2.50
C ILE A 242 13.97 0.08 3.46
N ALA A 243 13.06 0.97 3.04
CA ALA A 243 12.67 2.15 3.81
C ALA A 243 11.19 2.49 3.58
N SER A 244 10.50 2.85 4.66
CA SER A 244 9.09 3.25 4.62
C SER A 244 8.91 4.73 4.26
N TYR A 245 7.92 5.01 3.40
CA TYR A 245 7.67 6.34 2.81
C TYR A 245 6.17 6.72 2.79
N THR A 246 5.26 5.86 3.26
CA THR A 246 3.80 6.01 3.07
C THR A 246 3.16 7.22 3.75
N SER A 247 3.85 7.87 4.69
CA SER A 247 3.35 9.06 5.38
C SER A 247 3.73 10.39 4.73
N VAL A 248 4.42 10.37 3.58
CA VAL A 248 5.00 11.59 2.98
C VAL A 248 4.54 11.86 1.55
N LEU A 249 4.15 10.84 0.79
CA LEU A 249 3.83 10.99 -0.64
C LEU A 249 2.34 11.20 -0.87
N GLY A 250 2.01 12.12 -1.77
CA GLY A 250 0.66 12.36 -2.27
C GLY A 250 0.49 11.93 -3.74
N VAL A 251 -0.73 11.58 -4.15
CA VAL A 251 -1.05 11.36 -5.56
C VAL A 251 -0.81 12.66 -6.34
N GLY A 252 -0.06 12.56 -7.44
CA GLY A 252 0.36 13.67 -8.28
C GLY A 252 1.78 14.15 -8.02
N ASP A 253 2.39 13.79 -6.87
CA ASP A 253 3.78 14.12 -6.57
C ASP A 253 4.71 13.65 -7.70
N THR A 254 5.74 14.43 -8.01
CA THR A 254 6.67 14.12 -9.11
C THR A 254 8.11 14.01 -8.65
N PHE A 255 8.89 13.20 -9.36
CA PHE A 255 10.32 13.05 -9.17
C PHE A 255 11.03 13.26 -10.51
N THR A 256 12.13 14.01 -10.51
CA THR A 256 13.01 14.09 -11.70
C THR A 256 13.78 12.79 -11.94
N GLY A 257 14.01 12.02 -10.88
CA GLY A 257 14.56 10.67 -10.92
C GLY A 257 14.13 9.89 -9.68
N LEU A 258 13.77 8.63 -9.84
CA LEU A 258 13.47 7.71 -8.74
C LEU A 258 14.53 6.61 -8.77
N VAL A 259 15.29 6.48 -7.68
CA VAL A 259 16.37 5.50 -7.54
C VAL A 259 15.97 4.42 -6.53
N GLY A 260 16.43 3.19 -6.73
CA GLY A 260 16.25 2.13 -5.74
C GLY A 260 16.87 0.81 -6.18
N MET A 261 16.85 -0.17 -5.28
CA MET A 261 17.23 -1.54 -5.60
C MET A 261 16.07 -2.20 -6.33
N LEU A 262 16.33 -2.79 -7.49
CA LEU A 262 15.32 -3.60 -8.18
C LEU A 262 15.23 -4.96 -7.48
N HIS A 263 14.03 -5.34 -7.07
CA HIS A 263 13.78 -6.57 -6.35
C HIS A 263 12.48 -7.21 -6.84
N TYR A 264 12.49 -8.53 -7.06
CA TYR A 264 11.29 -9.26 -7.42
C TYR A 264 10.59 -9.79 -6.17
N SER A 265 9.27 -9.56 -6.06
CA SER A 265 8.48 -10.16 -4.99
C SER A 265 7.01 -10.23 -5.38
N PHE A 266 6.31 -11.25 -4.87
CA PHE A 266 4.86 -11.42 -5.04
C PHE A 266 4.35 -11.36 -6.50
N GLY A 267 5.17 -11.75 -7.49
CA GLY A 267 4.74 -11.78 -8.89
C GLY A 267 5.17 -10.59 -9.74
N GLU A 268 5.91 -9.62 -9.20
CA GLU A 268 6.32 -8.42 -9.94
C GLU A 268 7.67 -7.85 -9.50
N TYR A 269 8.36 -7.17 -10.42
CA TYR A 269 9.55 -6.38 -10.11
C TYR A 269 9.14 -5.04 -9.52
N LYS A 270 9.80 -4.68 -8.43
CA LYS A 270 9.56 -3.46 -7.67
C LYS A 270 10.86 -2.73 -7.43
N LEU A 271 10.76 -1.41 -7.29
CA LEU A 271 11.89 -0.58 -6.94
C LEU A 271 11.85 -0.29 -5.43
N SER A 272 12.94 -0.50 -4.71
CA SER A 272 13.06 -0.20 -3.28
C SER A 272 14.06 0.94 -3.05
N PRO A 273 13.59 2.20 -2.89
CA PRO A 273 14.44 3.33 -2.56
C PRO A 273 15.15 3.13 -1.22
N ARG A 274 16.40 3.59 -1.12
CA ARG A 274 17.24 3.36 0.07
C ARG A 274 17.10 4.45 1.11
N TYR A 275 16.86 5.67 0.66
CA TYR A 275 16.80 6.87 1.49
C TYR A 275 16.20 8.05 0.70
N ASP A 276 15.89 9.16 1.37
CA ASP A 276 15.30 10.37 0.77
C ASP A 276 16.01 10.89 -0.49
N ALA A 277 17.34 10.77 -0.54
CA ALA A 277 18.11 11.24 -1.69
C ALA A 277 17.87 10.43 -2.98
N ASP A 278 17.23 9.26 -2.89
CA ASP A 278 16.81 8.46 -4.04
C ASP A 278 15.51 9.02 -4.69
N PHE A 279 14.81 9.96 -4.05
CA PHE A 279 13.68 10.71 -4.61
C PHE A 279 14.17 12.03 -5.22
N GLU A 280 14.93 11.94 -6.32
CA GLU A 280 15.61 13.08 -6.93
C GLU A 280 14.63 14.12 -7.46
N GLY A 281 14.77 15.37 -7.00
CA GLY A 281 13.95 16.48 -7.47
C GLY A 281 12.47 16.31 -7.14
N TYR A 282 12.16 15.68 -6.02
CA TYR A 282 10.81 15.59 -5.47
C TYR A 282 10.10 16.96 -5.48
N VAL A 283 8.90 16.97 -6.06
CA VAL A 283 7.96 18.10 -6.05
C VAL A 283 6.61 17.58 -5.60
N GLU A 284 6.18 18.03 -4.43
CA GLU A 284 4.83 17.85 -3.90
C GLU A 284 3.80 18.44 -4.88
N TYR A 285 2.77 17.65 -5.20
CA TYR A 285 1.64 18.12 -5.98
C TYR A 285 0.68 18.87 -5.09
N THR A 286 0.65 20.18 -5.28
CA THR A 286 -0.42 21.01 -4.76
C THR A 286 -1.52 21.08 -5.80
N VAL A 287 -2.73 20.62 -5.46
CA VAL A 287 -3.92 20.88 -6.28
C VAL A 287 -3.95 22.38 -6.58
N PRO A 288 -4.07 22.81 -7.86
CA PRO A 288 -4.19 24.22 -8.17
C PRO A 288 -5.33 24.81 -7.34
N CYS A 289 -5.04 25.86 -6.58
CA CYS A 289 -6.02 26.59 -5.77
C CYS A 289 -6.37 27.92 -6.43
N PRO A 290 -7.39 27.97 -7.32
CA PRO A 290 -7.92 29.21 -7.86
C PRO A 290 -8.55 30.16 -6.83
N GLY A 291 -8.98 29.63 -5.68
CA GLY A 291 -9.51 30.40 -4.55
C GLY A 291 -8.42 31.09 -3.71
N ASP A 292 -8.83 31.97 -2.79
CA ASP A 292 -7.93 32.49 -1.76
C ASP A 292 -7.59 31.41 -0.71
N LEU A 293 -8.50 30.44 -0.52
CA LEU A 293 -8.39 29.27 0.35
C LEU A 293 -8.82 28.00 -0.40
N CYS A 294 -8.15 26.89 -0.12
CA CYS A 294 -8.55 25.55 -0.55
C CYS A 294 -9.00 24.70 0.65
N LEU A 295 -9.53 23.51 0.36
CA LEU A 295 -10.15 22.67 1.38
C LEU A 295 -9.20 22.31 2.53
N ASP A 296 -7.91 22.13 2.25
CA ASP A 296 -6.85 21.85 3.22
C ASP A 296 -6.48 23.07 4.10
N ASP A 297 -6.90 24.28 3.71
CA ASP A 297 -6.78 25.48 4.55
C ASP A 297 -7.97 25.67 5.50
N LEU A 298 -9.08 24.96 5.29
CA LEU A 298 -10.33 25.19 6.01
C LEU A 298 -10.33 24.57 7.40
N VAL A 299 -10.99 25.24 8.33
CA VAL A 299 -11.28 24.72 9.67
C VAL A 299 -12.79 24.69 9.93
N ALA A 300 -13.18 24.03 11.01
CA ALA A 300 -14.57 23.92 11.43
C ALA A 300 -15.28 25.30 11.47
N GLY A 301 -16.30 25.46 10.64
CA GLY A 301 -17.13 26.68 10.54
C GLY A 301 -16.70 27.71 9.50
N ASP A 302 -15.67 27.43 8.70
CA ASP A 302 -15.35 28.21 7.50
C ASP A 302 -16.40 28.02 6.39
N LEU A 303 -16.91 26.81 6.25
CA LEU A 303 -18.10 26.49 5.45
C LEU A 303 -19.24 26.08 6.37
N ILE A 304 -20.45 26.53 6.05
CA ILE A 304 -21.67 26.26 6.84
C ILE A 304 -22.75 25.74 5.89
N VAL A 305 -23.34 24.58 6.16
CA VAL A 305 -24.58 24.18 5.44
C VAL A 305 -25.71 25.07 5.91
N THR A 306 -26.34 25.77 4.97
CA THR A 306 -27.44 26.70 5.26
C THR A 306 -28.77 26.13 4.85
N GLU A 307 -28.84 25.29 3.83
CA GLU A 307 -30.11 24.82 3.29
C GLU A 307 -29.98 23.43 2.68
N ILE A 308 -31.01 22.58 2.85
CA ILE A 308 -31.02 21.20 2.35
C ILE A 308 -32.38 20.91 1.73
N MET A 309 -32.38 20.53 0.45
CA MET A 309 -33.55 19.93 -0.20
C MET A 309 -33.35 18.42 -0.33
N TYR A 310 -34.04 17.67 0.51
CA TYR A 310 -33.97 16.21 0.55
C TYR A 310 -35.25 15.52 0.07
N ASN A 311 -36.31 16.27 -0.24
CA ASN A 311 -37.61 15.73 -0.67
C ASN A 311 -38.27 16.70 -1.67
N PRO A 312 -37.64 16.98 -2.82
CA PRO A 312 -38.18 17.92 -3.80
C PRO A 312 -39.53 17.41 -4.35
N ALA A 313 -40.51 18.32 -4.48
CA ALA A 313 -41.76 18.02 -5.17
C ALA A 313 -41.68 18.33 -6.67
N ALA A 314 -40.73 19.16 -7.09
CA ALA A 314 -40.51 19.53 -8.48
C ALA A 314 -39.46 18.61 -9.14
N GLY A 315 -39.90 17.77 -10.08
CA GLY A 315 -39.01 16.86 -10.81
C GLY A 315 -38.95 15.47 -10.20
N ASN A 316 -37.82 14.78 -10.40
CA ASN A 316 -37.59 13.45 -9.86
C ASN A 316 -36.77 13.54 -8.56
N ASP A 317 -37.41 13.13 -7.47
CA ASP A 317 -36.86 13.07 -6.12
C ASP A 317 -35.42 12.53 -6.06
N ASP A 318 -35.16 11.39 -6.71
CA ASP A 318 -33.86 10.72 -6.69
C ASP A 318 -32.69 11.57 -7.26
N TYR A 319 -32.99 12.60 -8.05
CA TYR A 319 -31.99 13.41 -8.77
C TYR A 319 -31.98 14.88 -8.35
N CYS A 320 -33.06 15.38 -7.75
CA CYS A 320 -33.29 16.80 -7.56
C CYS A 320 -33.03 17.28 -6.13
N GLU A 321 -32.32 16.46 -5.36
CA GLU A 321 -31.80 16.78 -4.04
C GLU A 321 -30.58 17.71 -4.15
N TRP A 322 -30.44 18.64 -3.20
CA TRP A 322 -29.32 19.57 -3.16
C TRP A 322 -29.05 20.10 -1.75
N VAL A 323 -27.82 20.59 -1.58
CA VAL A 323 -27.32 21.21 -0.34
C VAL A 323 -26.75 22.58 -0.68
N GLU A 324 -27.04 23.57 0.15
CA GLU A 324 -26.46 24.91 0.07
C GLU A 324 -25.41 25.10 1.16
N LEU A 325 -24.27 25.68 0.75
CA LEU A 325 -23.17 26.05 1.61
C LEU A 325 -22.96 27.56 1.60
N TYR A 326 -22.65 28.12 2.76
CA TYR A 326 -22.21 29.49 2.95
C TYR A 326 -20.72 29.55 3.28
N ASN A 327 -19.99 30.42 2.59
CA ASN A 327 -18.59 30.72 2.89
C ASN A 327 -18.48 31.82 3.95
N ASN A 328 -18.12 31.42 5.16
CA ASN A 328 -17.94 32.29 6.33
C ASN A 328 -16.51 32.86 6.47
N THR A 329 -15.63 32.55 5.52
CA THR A 329 -14.25 33.06 5.53
C THR A 329 -14.17 34.48 4.98
N ALA A 330 -13.01 35.13 5.18
CA ALA A 330 -12.72 36.45 4.62
C ALA A 330 -12.27 36.43 3.14
N GLY A 331 -12.04 35.25 2.55
CA GLY A 331 -11.56 35.05 1.18
C GLY A 331 -12.51 34.21 0.34
N SER A 332 -12.20 34.02 -0.95
CA SER A 332 -12.89 33.00 -1.74
C SER A 332 -12.38 31.60 -1.39
N VAL A 333 -13.27 30.61 -1.41
CA VAL A 333 -12.95 29.20 -1.17
C VAL A 333 -13.20 28.42 -2.45
N ASP A 334 -12.24 27.61 -2.91
CA ASP A 334 -12.49 26.60 -3.93
C ASP A 334 -12.89 25.27 -3.27
N ILE A 335 -14.08 24.78 -3.57
CA ILE A 335 -14.63 23.55 -2.98
C ILE A 335 -14.37 22.29 -3.83
N ASN A 336 -13.43 22.35 -4.77
CA ASN A 336 -13.00 21.15 -5.50
C ASN A 336 -12.41 20.09 -4.56
N GLY A 337 -12.89 18.86 -4.66
CA GLY A 337 -12.53 17.75 -3.77
C GLY A 337 -13.43 17.63 -2.54
N LEU A 338 -14.38 18.55 -2.32
CA LEU A 338 -15.21 18.55 -1.12
C LEU A 338 -16.03 17.27 -1.09
N VAL A 339 -15.89 16.51 0.00
CA VAL A 339 -16.58 15.25 0.22
C VAL A 339 -17.80 15.49 1.09
N ILE A 340 -18.91 14.87 0.70
CA ILE A 340 -20.18 14.90 1.43
C ILE A 340 -20.50 13.47 1.91
N TYR A 341 -20.91 13.34 3.18
CA TYR A 341 -21.21 12.07 3.82
C TYR A 341 -22.64 12.03 4.36
N ASP A 342 -23.18 10.81 4.43
CA ASP A 342 -24.30 10.44 5.30
C ASP A 342 -23.83 9.58 6.50
N ASP A 343 -24.75 9.34 7.43
CA ASP A 343 -24.56 8.49 8.62
C ASP A 343 -24.26 7.00 8.29
N ASN A 344 -24.36 6.60 7.00
CA ASN A 344 -24.18 5.24 6.54
C ASN A 344 -22.85 5.02 5.80
N SER A 345 -21.93 6.00 5.86
CA SER A 345 -20.63 5.97 5.18
C SER A 345 -20.71 5.99 3.64
N ASN A 346 -21.86 6.36 3.06
CA ASN A 346 -21.91 6.66 1.63
C ASN A 346 -21.35 8.06 1.39
N THR A 347 -20.54 8.20 0.34
CA THR A 347 -19.88 9.47 0.05
C THR A 347 -20.04 9.88 -1.40
N GLY A 348 -19.96 11.19 -1.61
CA GLY A 348 -19.82 11.84 -2.91
C GLY A 348 -18.79 12.95 -2.83
N SER A 349 -18.23 13.37 -3.96
CA SER A 349 -17.27 14.46 -3.98
C SER A 349 -17.44 15.38 -5.17
N ILE A 350 -17.05 16.65 -4.96
CA ILE A 350 -17.03 17.65 -6.02
C ILE A 350 -15.78 17.46 -6.86
N GLY A 351 -15.94 17.12 -8.15
CA GLY A 351 -14.81 16.88 -9.06
C GLY A 351 -14.40 18.08 -9.93
N VAL A 352 -14.93 19.27 -9.65
CA VAL A 352 -14.69 20.49 -10.45
C VAL A 352 -14.41 21.71 -9.58
N SER A 353 -13.47 22.56 -10.03
CA SER A 353 -13.21 23.86 -9.41
C SER A 353 -14.46 24.72 -9.35
N THR A 354 -14.86 25.06 -8.13
CA THR A 354 -16.09 25.79 -7.82
C THR A 354 -15.77 26.82 -6.73
N ILE A 355 -15.69 28.08 -7.14
CA ILE A 355 -15.24 29.16 -6.25
C ILE A 355 -16.44 29.82 -5.58
N VAL A 356 -16.47 29.77 -4.25
CA VAL A 356 -17.44 30.46 -3.40
C VAL A 356 -16.80 31.75 -2.90
N ALA A 357 -17.32 32.91 -3.30
CA ALA A 357 -16.82 34.19 -2.80
C ALA A 357 -17.00 34.32 -1.27
N SER A 358 -16.20 35.14 -0.61
CA SER A 358 -16.40 35.48 0.81
C SER A 358 -17.81 36.00 1.06
N GLY A 359 -18.51 35.43 2.05
CA GLY A 359 -19.91 35.73 2.33
C GLY A 359 -20.88 35.28 1.23
N GLY A 360 -20.42 34.46 0.29
CA GLY A 360 -21.21 33.91 -0.80
C GLY A 360 -21.86 32.57 -0.44
N TYR A 361 -22.87 32.22 -1.22
CA TYR A 361 -23.59 30.95 -1.14
C TYR A 361 -23.32 30.14 -2.39
N VAL A 362 -23.27 28.82 -2.25
CA VAL A 362 -23.13 27.87 -3.35
C VAL A 362 -24.08 26.71 -3.15
N VAL A 363 -24.69 26.23 -4.22
CA VAL A 363 -25.56 25.06 -4.18
C VAL A 363 -24.87 23.90 -4.88
N ILE A 364 -24.78 22.76 -4.20
CA ILE A 364 -24.27 21.51 -4.74
C ILE A 364 -25.43 20.52 -4.89
N GLY A 365 -25.57 19.96 -6.09
CA GLY A 365 -26.65 19.04 -6.44
C GLY A 365 -26.21 17.58 -6.40
N LYS A 366 -27.17 16.69 -6.19
CA LYS A 366 -26.94 15.26 -6.37
C LYS A 366 -26.73 14.89 -7.83
N SER A 367 -26.04 13.77 -8.05
CA SER A 367 -25.84 13.12 -9.35
C SER A 367 -24.92 13.91 -10.27
N THR A 368 -25.34 14.21 -11.50
CA THR A 368 -24.56 14.95 -12.50
C THR A 368 -25.37 16.09 -13.10
N GLU A 369 -24.71 17.07 -13.72
CA GLU A 369 -25.39 18.16 -14.44
C GLU A 369 -26.33 17.62 -15.54
N ALA A 370 -25.94 16.53 -16.20
CA ALA A 370 -26.74 15.90 -17.24
C ALA A 370 -28.02 15.26 -16.68
N ASP A 371 -27.89 14.56 -15.53
CA ASP A 371 -29.02 13.96 -14.84
C ASP A 371 -29.96 15.03 -14.27
N TRP A 372 -29.40 16.08 -13.67
CA TRP A 372 -30.15 17.23 -13.18
C TRP A 372 -30.98 17.89 -14.29
N THR A 373 -30.34 18.21 -15.42
CA THR A 373 -30.99 18.84 -16.57
C THR A 373 -32.12 17.98 -17.16
N THR A 374 -31.98 16.66 -17.07
CA THR A 374 -32.95 15.71 -17.61
C THR A 374 -34.14 15.48 -16.69
N ASN A 375 -33.89 15.42 -15.37
CA ASN A 375 -34.84 14.93 -14.39
C ASN A 375 -35.48 16.02 -13.54
N CYS A 376 -34.87 17.20 -13.43
CA CYS A 376 -35.31 18.26 -12.53
C CYS A 376 -36.10 19.37 -13.22
N VAL A 377 -37.12 19.87 -12.53
CA VAL A 377 -37.89 21.03 -12.97
C VAL A 377 -37.27 22.26 -12.30
N THR A 378 -36.30 22.84 -12.98
CA THR A 378 -35.37 23.81 -12.41
C THR A 378 -35.88 25.25 -12.40
N ASP A 379 -36.81 25.59 -13.29
CA ASP A 379 -37.30 26.96 -13.50
C ASP A 379 -36.20 28.04 -13.41
N GLY A 380 -35.04 27.78 -14.03
CA GLY A 380 -33.88 28.68 -14.05
C GLY A 380 -32.84 28.49 -12.95
N PHE A 381 -33.05 27.59 -11.99
CA PHE A 381 -32.08 27.23 -10.94
C PHE A 381 -31.25 25.99 -11.33
N VAL A 382 -29.93 26.12 -11.35
CA VAL A 382 -29.01 25.00 -11.58
C VAL A 382 -27.93 25.04 -10.49
N PRO A 383 -27.64 23.93 -9.79
CA PRO A 383 -26.53 23.84 -8.85
C PRO A 383 -25.19 24.22 -9.50
N SER A 384 -24.29 24.76 -8.69
CA SER A 384 -22.97 25.19 -9.15
C SER A 384 -21.99 24.03 -9.33
N ALA A 385 -22.21 22.93 -8.62
CA ALA A 385 -21.44 21.68 -8.76
C ALA A 385 -22.30 20.48 -8.37
N PHE A 386 -21.78 19.27 -8.63
CA PHE A 386 -22.49 18.02 -8.36
C PHE A 386 -21.57 17.01 -7.67
N TYR A 387 -22.11 16.29 -6.68
CA TYR A 387 -21.33 15.37 -5.84
C TYR A 387 -21.47 13.89 -6.22
N GLY A 388 -22.13 13.57 -7.33
CA GLY A 388 -22.36 12.19 -7.76
C GLY A 388 -23.58 11.54 -7.11
N SER A 389 -23.76 10.24 -7.32
CA SER A 389 -25.02 9.55 -6.98
C SER A 389 -25.26 9.34 -5.48
N ASN A 390 -24.22 9.50 -4.66
CA ASN A 390 -24.24 9.28 -3.22
C ASN A 390 -23.68 10.51 -2.50
N PRO A 391 -24.04 10.76 -1.23
CA PRO A 391 -25.13 10.10 -0.50
C PRO A 391 -26.50 10.47 -1.10
N ALA A 392 -27.48 9.58 -0.94
CA ALA A 392 -28.87 9.92 -1.21
C ALA A 392 -29.47 10.53 0.05
N LEU A 393 -30.08 11.70 -0.05
CA LEU A 393 -30.68 12.37 1.10
C LEU A 393 -32.08 11.81 1.32
N GLY A 394 -32.23 10.94 2.33
CA GLY A 394 -33.52 10.28 2.55
C GLY A 394 -34.67 11.24 2.89
N ASN A 395 -35.86 11.03 2.31
CA ASN A 395 -37.05 11.87 2.53
C ASN A 395 -37.57 11.86 3.97
N ASN A 396 -37.03 10.98 4.82
CA ASN A 396 -37.33 10.94 6.25
C ASN A 396 -36.32 11.73 7.10
N GLY A 397 -35.49 12.56 6.45
CA GLY A 397 -34.35 13.28 7.02
C GLY A 397 -33.06 12.46 6.91
N ASP A 398 -31.95 13.19 6.80
CA ASP A 398 -30.59 12.65 6.77
C ASP A 398 -29.61 13.59 7.49
N GLN A 399 -28.39 13.12 7.75
CA GLN A 399 -27.28 13.98 8.15
C GLN A 399 -26.43 14.35 6.94
N VAL A 400 -26.01 15.60 6.88
CA VAL A 400 -24.98 16.06 5.93
C VAL A 400 -23.73 16.41 6.71
N ILE A 401 -22.64 15.68 6.46
CA ILE A 401 -21.30 16.00 6.99
C ILE A 401 -20.41 16.37 5.81
N LEU A 402 -19.55 17.37 6.00
CA LEU A 402 -18.59 17.81 4.99
C LEU A 402 -17.17 17.56 5.47
N ASP A 403 -16.37 16.98 4.58
CA ASP A 403 -14.95 16.73 4.80
C ASP A 403 -14.16 17.03 3.52
N TRP A 404 -12.84 17.10 3.65
CA TRP A 404 -11.92 17.23 2.54
C TRP A 404 -10.98 16.01 2.42
N ASP A 405 -10.91 15.17 3.45
CA ASP A 405 -10.28 13.86 3.41
C ASP A 405 -11.30 12.78 3.80
N THR A 406 -11.03 11.55 3.38
CA THR A 406 -11.77 10.35 3.76
C THR A 406 -11.60 9.97 5.24
N ASP A 407 -10.65 10.59 5.94
CA ASP A 407 -10.48 10.43 7.39
C ASP A 407 -11.40 11.38 8.18
N THR A 408 -12.46 10.80 8.74
CA THR A 408 -13.53 11.46 9.52
C THR A 408 -13.08 12.29 10.75
N ALA A 409 -11.78 12.42 11.02
CA ALA A 409 -11.24 13.15 12.16
C ALA A 409 -11.18 14.67 11.95
N ASP A 410 -11.14 15.15 10.70
CA ASP A 410 -10.88 16.55 10.34
C ASP A 410 -12.12 17.30 9.80
N ASN A 411 -13.32 16.82 10.11
CA ASN A 411 -14.60 17.40 9.66
C ASN A 411 -14.63 18.94 9.76
N ILE A 412 -14.77 19.60 8.62
CA ILE A 412 -14.88 21.06 8.52
C ILE A 412 -16.31 21.57 8.80
N PHE A 413 -17.30 20.66 8.81
CA PHE A 413 -18.68 20.97 9.20
C PHE A 413 -19.53 19.70 9.44
N ALA A 414 -20.52 19.77 10.32
CA ALA A 414 -21.59 18.78 10.44
C ALA A 414 -22.97 19.46 10.60
N ALA A 415 -23.92 19.14 9.71
CA ALA A 415 -25.32 19.48 9.90
C ALA A 415 -25.92 18.63 11.03
N PRO A 416 -27.06 19.01 11.63
CA PRO A 416 -27.68 18.21 12.67
C PRO A 416 -28.07 16.86 12.07
N ALA A 417 -27.68 15.76 12.73
CA ALA A 417 -28.29 14.47 12.43
C ALA A 417 -29.78 14.52 12.79
N TYR A 418 -30.63 14.12 11.85
CA TYR A 418 -32.05 13.80 12.03
C TYR A 418 -33.06 14.96 11.93
N ILE A 419 -33.60 15.14 10.72
CA ILE A 419 -34.74 16.02 10.38
C ILE A 419 -36.04 15.20 10.32
N LYS A 420 -36.34 14.40 11.35
CA LYS A 420 -37.54 13.55 11.31
C LYS A 420 -38.81 14.30 11.73
N ASP A 421 -39.87 14.09 10.95
CA ASP A 421 -41.26 14.55 11.13
C ASP A 421 -41.57 16.03 10.79
N GLN A 422 -40.71 16.76 10.06
CA GLN A 422 -40.87 18.22 9.91
C GLN A 422 -40.89 18.81 8.51
N THR A 423 -40.88 18.05 7.41
CA THR A 423 -41.07 18.67 6.09
C THR A 423 -42.10 18.01 5.20
N SER A 424 -42.86 18.87 4.54
CA SER A 424 -43.68 18.53 3.40
C SER A 424 -42.79 18.40 2.16
N ALA A 425 -43.15 17.51 1.23
CA ALA A 425 -42.47 17.45 -0.06
C ALA A 425 -42.46 18.84 -0.73
N GLY A 426 -41.31 19.22 -1.26
CA GLY A 426 -41.06 20.51 -1.90
C GLY A 426 -40.67 21.65 -0.96
N TYR A 427 -40.29 21.38 0.28
CA TYR A 427 -39.81 22.41 1.20
C TYR A 427 -38.39 22.06 1.62
N SER A 428 -37.43 22.90 1.25
CA SER A 428 -36.09 22.78 1.82
C SER A 428 -36.13 23.04 3.32
N TRP A 429 -35.17 22.43 4.01
CA TRP A 429 -34.89 22.69 5.40
C TRP A 429 -33.77 23.71 5.47
N GLN A 430 -34.02 24.84 6.13
CA GLN A 430 -33.11 25.98 6.13
C GLN A 430 -32.72 26.37 7.56
N LEU A 431 -31.46 26.75 7.75
CA LEU A 431 -30.95 27.39 8.95
C LEU A 431 -31.46 28.82 9.01
N ASP A 432 -31.93 29.29 10.16
CA ASP A 432 -32.35 30.68 10.35
C ASP A 432 -31.20 31.63 9.92
N SER A 433 -31.50 32.58 9.03
CA SER A 433 -30.51 33.55 8.55
C SER A 433 -29.87 34.42 9.65
N ALA A 434 -30.49 34.53 10.83
CA ALA A 434 -29.89 35.18 11.99
C ALA A 434 -28.88 34.28 12.75
N SER A 435 -28.76 33.01 12.38
CA SER A 435 -28.04 31.95 13.10
C SER A 435 -27.00 31.22 12.23
N VAL A 436 -26.48 31.87 11.18
CA VAL A 436 -25.45 31.32 10.29
C VAL A 436 -24.11 31.19 11.04
N ASP A 437 -23.98 30.10 11.79
CA ASP A 437 -22.86 29.72 12.65
C ASP A 437 -22.80 28.19 12.69
N VAL A 438 -21.60 27.59 12.74
CA VAL A 438 -21.45 26.12 12.71
C VAL A 438 -22.04 25.42 13.94
N THR A 439 -21.98 26.04 15.12
CA THR A 439 -22.52 25.46 16.34
C THR A 439 -24.04 25.50 16.34
N LEU A 440 -24.62 26.60 15.88
CA LEU A 440 -26.07 26.75 15.75
C LEU A 440 -26.61 25.93 14.57
N GLY A 441 -25.84 25.85 13.49
CA GLY A 441 -26.09 25.00 12.33
C GLY A 441 -26.21 23.53 12.70
N ALA A 442 -25.48 23.06 13.71
CA ALA A 442 -25.60 21.69 14.22
C ALA A 442 -26.80 21.46 15.18
N ASP A 443 -27.53 22.51 15.57
CA ASP A 443 -28.70 22.42 16.46
C ASP A 443 -30.00 22.60 15.66
N ILE A 444 -30.78 21.52 15.56
CA ILE A 444 -32.03 21.47 14.79
C ILE A 444 -33.06 22.53 15.21
N THR A 445 -32.95 23.11 16.41
CA THR A 445 -33.88 24.15 16.89
C THR A 445 -33.73 25.49 16.15
N TYR A 446 -32.65 25.69 15.40
CA TYR A 446 -32.42 26.87 14.56
C TYR A 446 -32.84 26.65 13.11
N TRP A 447 -33.45 25.52 12.78
CA TRP A 447 -33.88 25.21 11.42
C TRP A 447 -35.40 25.22 11.28
N CYS A 448 -35.87 25.50 10.06
CA CYS A 448 -37.30 25.50 9.72
C CYS A 448 -37.54 25.14 8.23
N GLU A 449 -38.81 24.91 7.86
CA GLU A 449 -39.21 24.84 6.44
C GLU A 449 -39.00 26.20 5.78
N ALA A 450 -38.46 26.19 4.55
CA ALA A 450 -38.43 27.38 3.72
C ALA A 450 -39.84 27.89 3.41
N VAL A 451 -39.98 29.21 3.30
CA VAL A 451 -41.28 29.86 3.01
C VAL A 451 -41.25 30.64 1.69
N THR A 452 -40.07 30.86 1.13
CA THR A 452 -39.88 31.46 -0.19
C THR A 452 -40.01 30.42 -1.28
N GLN A 453 -40.84 30.68 -2.28
CA GLN A 453 -40.99 29.82 -3.45
C GLN A 453 -39.78 29.96 -4.38
N ILE A 454 -39.22 28.84 -4.85
CA ILE A 454 -38.12 28.85 -5.82
C ILE A 454 -38.69 29.23 -7.18
N ASN A 455 -38.50 30.49 -7.59
CA ASN A 455 -39.03 31.04 -8.83
C ASN A 455 -40.54 30.73 -9.01
N THR A 456 -40.92 29.90 -9.98
CA THR A 456 -42.29 29.42 -10.22
C THR A 456 -42.43 27.90 -10.01
N SER A 457 -41.42 27.27 -9.41
CA SER A 457 -41.42 25.85 -9.02
C SER A 457 -42.50 25.52 -7.99
N THR A 458 -42.83 24.23 -7.83
CA THR A 458 -43.61 23.76 -6.67
C THR A 458 -42.78 23.70 -5.39
N ASP A 459 -41.47 23.85 -5.50
CA ASP A 459 -40.54 23.79 -4.39
C ASP A 459 -40.27 25.17 -3.76
N TYR A 460 -39.95 25.16 -2.47
CA TYR A 460 -39.65 26.30 -1.62
C TYR A 460 -38.20 26.18 -1.13
N GLY A 461 -37.52 27.32 -1.10
CA GLY A 461 -36.13 27.47 -0.75
C GLY A 461 -35.53 28.78 -1.26
N THR A 462 -34.27 29.04 -0.88
CA THR A 462 -33.51 30.24 -1.25
C THR A 462 -32.17 29.90 -1.92
N PRO A 463 -32.13 28.97 -2.90
CA PRO A 463 -30.87 28.48 -3.44
C PRO A 463 -29.99 29.60 -4.03
N GLY A 464 -28.74 29.65 -3.55
CA GLY A 464 -27.73 30.65 -3.90
C GLY A 464 -27.87 31.98 -3.16
N ALA A 465 -28.65 32.04 -2.06
CA ALA A 465 -28.95 33.27 -1.33
C ALA A 465 -29.15 33.02 0.18
N ALA A 466 -29.19 34.10 0.95
CA ALA A 466 -29.49 33.99 2.37
C ALA A 466 -30.94 33.50 2.61
N ASN A 467 -31.08 32.54 3.52
CA ASN A 467 -32.33 31.97 3.98
C ASN A 467 -33.33 32.98 4.54
N ASP A 468 -34.60 32.56 4.62
CA ASP A 468 -35.59 33.31 5.38
C ASP A 468 -35.30 33.24 6.90
N THR A 469 -35.89 34.15 7.68
CA THR A 469 -35.85 34.08 9.14
C THR A 469 -36.87 33.05 9.64
N CYS A 470 -36.47 32.17 10.55
CA CYS A 470 -37.35 31.15 11.12
C CYS A 470 -38.18 31.69 12.30
N PHE A 471 -37.63 32.62 13.11
CA PHE A 471 -38.24 33.07 14.37
C PHE A 471 -38.28 34.59 14.62
#